data_AF-A0A933IAY9-F1
#
_entry.id   AF-A0A933IAY9-F1
#
_cell.length_a   1.000
_cell.length_b   1.000
_cell.length_c   1.000
_cell.angle_alpha   90.00
_cell.angle_beta   90.00
_cell.angle_gamma   90.00
#
_symmetry.space_group_name_H-M   'P 1'
#
loop_
_entity.id
_entity.type
_entity.pdbx_description
1 polymer ?
#
loop_
_entity_poly.entity_id
_entity_poly.type
_entity_poly.pdbx_seq_one_letter_code
_entity_poly.pdbx_strand_id
1 'polypeptide(L)'
;MAAILLAAAAVLLLFKVCQKYQRAREQAAQQEWAIELSNRAVAFSQKGKSLQAVGLLKQALRLAPGDSGIIANLTNVYGNMMVLNYQQGNFQKVLDLGAAARRDSALSAVIYYLNAQAFCLDNQNDSAIYLLETANSALPYNVDIAQCLAQLKTETLTEQGFEQGRSGYFEIRFEGAENREVSGQVLMLLEEIRDRVGSELGHRIRGNTSVILYSGQQFRDITQLASWAGAAFDGRIRIPVANYQNDRVLLKNVLTHEFTHAAIYDMTGGCCPAWLNEGLAMLLEGLKPKEQIYIPLKELQKPFTGLEAGQALLAYKASLSASYYLTSQYDWAFIRLLFSKMRQGADFGPAFKEAYGINVDEFEQRWKENIAK
;
A
#
# COMPACT_ATOMS: atom_id res chain seq x y z
N MET A 1 -54.14 -58.57 -3.58
CA MET A 1 -53.95 -57.14 -3.22
C MET A 1 -52.56 -56.88 -2.61
N ALA A 2 -52.11 -57.63 -1.60
CA ALA A 2 -50.78 -57.46 -0.98
C ALA A 2 -49.58 -57.66 -1.94
N ALA A 3 -49.63 -58.66 -2.83
CA ALA A 3 -48.56 -58.89 -3.81
C ALA A 3 -48.41 -57.75 -4.84
N ILE A 4 -49.52 -57.11 -5.21
CA ILE A 4 -49.53 -55.97 -6.14
C ILE A 4 -48.93 -54.72 -5.46
N LEU A 5 -49.24 -54.50 -4.18
CA LEU A 5 -48.67 -53.42 -3.37
C LEU A 5 -47.16 -53.61 -3.14
N LEU A 6 -46.70 -54.85 -2.89
CA LEU A 6 -45.28 -55.18 -2.78
C LEU A 6 -44.51 -54.95 -4.09
N ALA A 7 -45.09 -55.36 -5.23
CA ALA A 7 -44.50 -55.13 -6.54
C ALA A 7 -44.41 -53.63 -6.87
N ALA A 8 -45.46 -52.86 -6.59
CA ALA A 8 -45.47 -51.40 -6.77
C ALA A 8 -44.42 -50.70 -5.91
N ALA A 9 -44.25 -51.13 -4.64
CA ALA A 9 -43.22 -50.58 -3.75
C ALA A 9 -41.79 -50.89 -4.24
N ALA A 10 -41.55 -52.10 -4.77
CA ALA A 10 -40.26 -52.49 -5.33
C ALA A 10 -39.90 -51.69 -6.59
N VAL A 11 -40.86 -51.44 -7.50
CA VAL A 11 -40.67 -50.60 -8.68
C VAL A 11 -40.34 -49.15 -8.29
N LEU A 12 -41.06 -48.59 -7.30
CA LEU A 12 -40.77 -47.26 -6.75
C LEU A 12 -39.37 -47.16 -6.13
N LEU A 13 -38.92 -48.20 -5.42
CA LEU A 13 -37.58 -48.26 -4.85
C LEU A 13 -36.51 -48.28 -5.96
N LEU A 14 -36.68 -49.14 -6.97
CA LEU A 14 -35.76 -49.24 -8.13
C LEU A 14 -35.68 -47.92 -8.90
N PHE A 15 -36.81 -47.25 -9.12
CA PHE A 15 -36.86 -45.94 -9.76
C PHE A 15 -36.07 -44.89 -8.95
N LYS A 16 -36.25 -44.84 -7.63
CA LYS A 16 -35.50 -43.94 -6.73
C LYS A 16 -34.00 -44.23 -6.75
N VAL A 17 -33.60 -45.51 -6.77
CA VAL A 17 -32.19 -45.93 -6.84
C VAL A 17 -31.58 -45.52 -8.19
N CYS A 18 -32.29 -45.73 -9.30
CA CYS A 18 -31.82 -45.37 -10.64
C CYS A 18 -31.66 -43.84 -10.79
N GLN A 19 -32.63 -43.05 -10.30
CA GLN A 19 -32.50 -41.59 -10.26
C GLN A 19 -31.32 -41.12 -9.41
N LYS A 20 -31.08 -41.77 -8.25
CA LYS A 20 -29.93 -41.45 -7.40
C LYS A 20 -28.61 -41.76 -8.11
N TYR A 21 -28.52 -42.89 -8.83
CA TYR A 21 -27.34 -43.28 -9.59
C TYR A 21 -27.05 -42.31 -10.76
N GLN A 22 -28.09 -41.93 -11.53
CA GLN A 22 -27.93 -40.97 -12.63
C GLN A 22 -27.43 -39.60 -12.13
N ARG A 23 -28.04 -39.07 -11.06
CA ARG A 23 -27.59 -37.82 -10.43
C ARG A 23 -26.15 -37.89 -9.96
N ALA A 24 -25.74 -39.00 -9.34
CA ALA A 24 -24.36 -39.19 -8.89
C ALA A 24 -23.37 -39.21 -10.06
N ARG A 25 -23.74 -39.84 -11.18
CA ARG A 25 -22.90 -39.88 -12.38
C ARG A 25 -22.78 -38.50 -13.06
N GLU A 26 -23.87 -37.76 -13.14
CA GLU A 26 -23.87 -36.38 -13.66
C GLU A 26 -23.02 -35.45 -12.78
N GLN A 27 -23.16 -35.56 -11.46
CA GLN A 27 -22.34 -34.81 -10.50
C GLN A 27 -20.84 -35.14 -10.65
N ALA A 28 -20.48 -36.41 -10.83
CA ALA A 28 -19.09 -36.82 -11.05
C ALA A 28 -18.53 -36.21 -12.35
N ALA A 29 -19.29 -36.22 -13.44
CA ALA A 29 -18.86 -35.61 -14.70
C ALA A 29 -18.72 -34.08 -14.60
N GLN A 30 -19.64 -33.41 -13.88
CA GLN A 30 -19.54 -31.97 -13.59
C GLN A 30 -18.29 -31.64 -12.76
N GLN A 31 -17.97 -32.48 -11.78
CA GLN A 31 -16.79 -32.32 -10.93
C GLN A 31 -15.49 -32.46 -11.73
N GLU A 32 -15.39 -33.48 -12.60
CA GLU A 32 -14.22 -33.64 -13.49
C GLU A 32 -14.02 -32.42 -14.40
N TRP A 33 -15.10 -31.91 -14.97
CA TRP A 33 -15.03 -30.72 -15.83
C TRP A 33 -14.65 -29.45 -15.04
N ALA A 34 -15.15 -29.30 -13.82
CA ALA A 34 -14.79 -28.21 -12.93
C ALA A 34 -13.27 -28.22 -12.61
N ILE A 35 -12.71 -29.40 -12.34
CA ILE A 35 -11.27 -29.57 -12.07
C ILE A 35 -10.45 -29.18 -13.30
N GLU A 36 -10.86 -29.61 -14.50
CA GLU A 36 -10.16 -29.25 -15.73
C GLU A 36 -10.17 -27.74 -15.99
N LEU A 37 -11.31 -27.07 -15.79
CA LEU A 37 -11.39 -25.61 -15.87
C LEU A 37 -10.47 -24.93 -14.84
N SER A 38 -10.40 -25.46 -13.61
CA SER A 38 -9.51 -24.98 -12.55
C SER A 38 -8.03 -25.11 -12.94
N ASN A 39 -7.62 -26.26 -13.47
CA ASN A 39 -6.24 -26.49 -13.93
C ASN A 39 -5.85 -25.54 -15.05
N ARG A 40 -6.74 -25.33 -16.03
CA ARG A 40 -6.53 -24.35 -17.10
C ARG A 40 -6.40 -22.94 -16.55
N ALA A 41 -7.22 -22.57 -15.57
CA ALA A 41 -7.15 -21.27 -14.93
C ALA A 41 -5.80 -21.01 -14.25
N VAL A 42 -5.26 -22.00 -13.54
CA VAL A 42 -3.92 -21.92 -12.93
C VAL A 42 -2.86 -21.65 -13.99
N ALA A 43 -2.90 -22.36 -15.13
CA ALA A 43 -1.98 -22.13 -16.24
C ALA A 43 -2.12 -20.72 -16.86
N PHE A 44 -3.34 -20.17 -16.93
CA PHE A 44 -3.54 -18.77 -17.33
C PHE A 44 -2.95 -17.79 -16.30
N SER A 45 -3.16 -18.03 -15.01
CA SER A 45 -2.62 -17.19 -13.94
C SER A 45 -1.09 -17.13 -13.99
N GLN A 46 -0.42 -18.26 -14.20
CA GLN A 46 1.05 -18.32 -14.32
C GLN A 46 1.58 -17.54 -15.52
N LYS A 47 0.76 -17.35 -16.57
CA LYS A 47 1.08 -16.54 -17.75
C LYS A 47 0.69 -15.07 -17.58
N GLY A 48 0.36 -14.61 -16.37
CA GLY A 48 -0.09 -13.25 -16.08
C GLY A 48 -1.50 -12.93 -16.57
N LYS A 49 -2.26 -13.93 -17.01
CA LYS A 49 -3.60 -13.78 -17.60
C LYS A 49 -4.70 -13.91 -16.54
N SER A 50 -4.60 -13.11 -15.49
CA SER A 50 -5.41 -13.26 -14.26
C SER A 50 -6.91 -13.10 -14.49
N LEU A 51 -7.35 -12.19 -15.37
CA LEU A 51 -8.79 -12.03 -15.69
C LEU A 51 -9.40 -13.28 -16.35
N GLN A 52 -8.63 -13.94 -17.22
CA GLN A 52 -9.05 -15.18 -17.88
C GLN A 52 -9.09 -16.33 -16.87
N ALA A 53 -8.11 -16.39 -15.95
CA ALA A 53 -8.11 -17.34 -14.85
C ALA A 53 -9.35 -17.19 -13.95
N VAL A 54 -9.69 -15.96 -13.53
CA VAL A 54 -10.92 -15.69 -12.76
C VAL A 54 -12.16 -16.17 -13.52
N GLY A 55 -12.27 -15.85 -14.82
CA GLY A 55 -13.39 -16.29 -15.64
C GLY A 55 -13.59 -17.81 -15.65
N LEU A 56 -12.49 -18.57 -15.78
CA LEU A 56 -12.51 -20.04 -15.77
C LEU A 56 -12.84 -20.60 -14.37
N LEU A 57 -12.28 -20.04 -13.32
CA LEU A 57 -12.55 -20.47 -11.94
C LEU A 57 -13.99 -20.21 -11.52
N LYS A 58 -14.59 -19.10 -11.97
CA LYS A 58 -16.02 -18.83 -11.76
C LYS A 58 -16.90 -19.84 -12.50
N GLN A 59 -16.52 -20.27 -13.70
CA GLN A 59 -17.22 -21.34 -14.40
C GLN A 59 -17.07 -22.67 -13.67
N ALA A 60 -15.87 -23.00 -13.22
CA ALA A 60 -15.60 -24.19 -12.43
C ALA A 60 -16.46 -24.23 -11.14
N LEU A 61 -16.56 -23.11 -10.42
CA LEU A 61 -17.35 -23.00 -9.19
C LEU A 61 -18.86 -23.12 -9.43
N ARG A 62 -19.36 -22.77 -10.63
CA ARG A 62 -20.77 -23.03 -10.99
C ARG A 62 -21.06 -24.52 -11.19
N LEU A 63 -20.07 -25.29 -11.62
CA LEU A 63 -20.18 -26.74 -11.84
C LEU A 63 -19.96 -27.53 -10.54
N ALA A 64 -19.05 -27.06 -9.70
CA ALA A 64 -18.75 -27.64 -8.40
C ALA A 64 -18.85 -26.58 -7.28
N PRO A 65 -20.08 -26.16 -6.90
CA PRO A 65 -20.26 -25.16 -5.85
C PRO A 65 -19.70 -25.65 -4.52
N GLY A 66 -18.84 -24.85 -3.89
CA GLY A 66 -18.24 -25.17 -2.60
C GLY A 66 -16.96 -26.00 -2.66
N ASP A 67 -16.44 -26.31 -3.86
CA ASP A 67 -15.14 -26.97 -4.00
C ASP A 67 -14.01 -26.09 -3.43
N SER A 68 -13.36 -26.58 -2.37
CA SER A 68 -12.36 -25.82 -1.62
C SER A 68 -11.10 -25.54 -2.43
N GLY A 69 -10.71 -26.42 -3.36
CA GLY A 69 -9.55 -26.23 -4.23
C GLY A 69 -9.79 -25.13 -5.27
N ILE A 70 -10.97 -25.12 -5.89
CA ILE A 70 -11.38 -24.06 -6.84
C ILE A 70 -11.48 -22.71 -6.12
N ILE A 71 -12.08 -22.68 -4.92
CA ILE A 71 -12.17 -21.46 -4.11
C ILE A 71 -10.76 -20.98 -3.74
N ALA A 72 -9.86 -21.86 -3.29
CA ALA A 72 -8.48 -21.49 -2.96
C ALA A 72 -7.74 -20.90 -4.17
N ASN A 73 -7.87 -21.52 -5.35
CA ASN A 73 -7.28 -20.99 -6.57
C ASN A 73 -7.85 -19.61 -6.93
N LEU A 74 -9.16 -19.40 -6.80
CA LEU A 74 -9.80 -18.12 -7.07
C LEU A 74 -9.33 -17.03 -6.09
N THR A 75 -9.26 -17.36 -4.80
CA THR A 75 -8.71 -16.52 -3.75
C THR A 75 -7.26 -16.12 -4.04
N ASN A 76 -6.41 -17.06 -4.48
CA ASN A 76 -5.03 -16.77 -4.83
C ASN A 76 -4.91 -15.82 -6.03
N VAL A 77 -5.73 -16.02 -7.07
CA VAL A 77 -5.71 -15.14 -8.25
C VAL A 77 -6.16 -13.72 -7.87
N TYR A 78 -7.24 -13.58 -7.07
CA TYR A 78 -7.66 -12.26 -6.58
C TYR A 78 -6.60 -11.61 -5.69
N GLY A 79 -6.01 -12.35 -4.75
CA GLY A 79 -4.96 -11.87 -3.88
C GLY A 79 -3.76 -11.34 -4.65
N ASN A 80 -3.26 -12.10 -5.63
CA ASN A 80 -2.15 -11.68 -6.49
C ASN A 80 -2.47 -10.41 -7.27
N MET A 81 -3.68 -10.31 -7.84
CA MET A 81 -4.11 -9.09 -8.52
C MET A 81 -4.19 -7.89 -7.57
N MET A 82 -4.65 -8.10 -6.33
CA MET A 82 -4.72 -7.04 -5.32
C MET A 82 -3.33 -6.57 -4.90
N VAL A 83 -2.40 -7.49 -4.63
CA VAL A 83 -1.00 -7.15 -4.28
C VAL A 83 -0.36 -6.33 -5.40
N LEU A 84 -0.47 -6.77 -6.66
CA LEU A 84 0.09 -6.05 -7.80
C LEU A 84 -0.51 -4.65 -7.95
N ASN A 85 -1.83 -4.51 -7.78
CA ASN A 85 -2.46 -3.19 -7.88
C ASN A 85 -2.14 -2.30 -6.68
N TYR A 86 -1.99 -2.86 -5.49
CA TYR A 86 -1.57 -2.14 -4.31
C TYR A 86 -0.15 -1.58 -4.50
N GLN A 87 0.78 -2.41 -4.97
CA GLN A 87 2.17 -2.01 -5.30
C GLN A 87 2.25 -0.97 -6.43
N GLN A 88 1.25 -0.91 -7.30
CA GLN A 88 1.19 0.10 -8.37
C GLN A 88 0.46 1.39 -7.94
N GLY A 89 0.04 1.50 -6.67
CA GLY A 89 -0.77 2.62 -6.20
C GLY A 89 -2.20 2.65 -6.77
N ASN A 90 -2.65 1.57 -7.43
CA ASN A 90 -3.98 1.44 -8.02
C ASN A 90 -5.02 1.06 -6.96
N PHE A 91 -5.13 1.85 -5.88
CA PHE A 91 -5.95 1.54 -4.69
C PHE A 91 -7.43 1.37 -5.01
N GLN A 92 -7.99 2.17 -5.93
CA GLN A 92 -9.38 1.97 -6.39
C GLN A 92 -9.59 0.57 -6.97
N LYS A 93 -8.61 0.06 -7.73
CA LYS A 93 -8.67 -1.30 -8.28
C LYS A 93 -8.56 -2.35 -7.19
N VAL A 94 -7.78 -2.09 -6.13
CA VAL A 94 -7.72 -2.95 -4.94
C VAL A 94 -9.09 -3.01 -4.24
N LEU A 95 -9.78 -1.87 -4.13
CA LEU A 95 -11.14 -1.79 -3.61
C LEU A 95 -12.12 -2.63 -4.44
N ASP A 96 -12.10 -2.44 -5.76
CA ASP A 96 -12.96 -3.14 -6.72
C ASP A 96 -12.71 -4.66 -6.72
N LEU A 97 -11.44 -5.07 -6.69
CA LEU A 97 -11.03 -6.48 -6.64
C LEU A 97 -11.44 -7.15 -5.34
N GLY A 98 -11.28 -6.48 -4.19
CA GLY A 98 -11.74 -7.00 -2.91
C GLY A 98 -13.27 -7.14 -2.86
N ALA A 99 -14.01 -6.20 -3.44
CA ALA A 99 -15.46 -6.31 -3.58
C ALA A 99 -15.87 -7.48 -4.52
N ALA A 100 -15.14 -7.69 -5.62
CA ALA A 100 -15.36 -8.83 -6.51
C ALA A 100 -15.06 -10.18 -5.84
N ALA A 101 -13.94 -10.27 -5.10
CA ALA A 101 -13.57 -11.45 -4.33
C ALA A 101 -14.63 -11.82 -3.29
N ARG A 102 -15.19 -10.82 -2.58
CA ARG A 102 -16.32 -11.03 -1.66
C ARG A 102 -17.57 -11.56 -2.35
N ARG A 103 -17.96 -10.98 -3.50
CA ARG A 103 -19.11 -11.45 -4.30
C ARG A 103 -18.93 -12.89 -4.78
N ASP A 104 -17.70 -13.29 -5.09
CA ASP A 104 -17.38 -14.62 -5.58
C ASP A 104 -17.02 -15.61 -4.44
N SER A 105 -17.21 -15.22 -3.16
CA SER A 105 -16.88 -16.00 -1.97
C SER A 105 -15.40 -16.46 -1.90
N ALA A 106 -14.50 -15.74 -2.55
CA ALA A 106 -13.06 -15.95 -2.58
C ALA A 106 -12.39 -15.13 -1.47
N LEU A 107 -12.56 -15.55 -0.22
CA LEU A 107 -12.20 -14.76 0.96
C LEU A 107 -10.90 -15.27 1.58
N SER A 108 -10.05 -14.33 2.02
CA SER A 108 -8.89 -14.62 2.87
C SER A 108 -8.56 -13.41 3.74
N ALA A 109 -7.87 -13.64 4.85
CA ALA A 109 -7.37 -12.55 5.70
C ALA A 109 -6.52 -11.55 4.91
N VAL A 110 -5.72 -12.03 3.94
CA VAL A 110 -4.90 -11.18 3.06
C VAL A 110 -5.76 -10.24 2.21
N ILE A 111 -6.84 -10.74 1.60
CA ILE A 111 -7.76 -9.92 0.81
C ILE A 111 -8.43 -8.86 1.69
N TYR A 112 -8.89 -9.24 2.88
CA TYR A 112 -9.48 -8.30 3.83
C TYR A 112 -8.49 -7.22 4.26
N TYR A 113 -7.25 -7.61 4.61
CA TYR A 113 -6.19 -6.71 5.00
C TYR A 113 -5.83 -5.71 3.91
N LEU A 114 -5.58 -6.17 2.67
CA LEU A 114 -5.27 -5.29 1.54
C LEU A 114 -6.42 -4.33 1.20
N ASN A 115 -7.67 -4.80 1.31
CA ASN A 115 -8.84 -3.96 1.08
C ASN A 115 -8.98 -2.91 2.20
N ALA A 116 -8.70 -3.28 3.45
CA ALA A 116 -8.69 -2.34 4.57
C ALA A 116 -7.60 -1.27 4.41
N GLN A 117 -6.39 -1.65 4.03
CA GLN A 117 -5.31 -0.68 3.76
C GLN A 117 -5.71 0.33 2.68
N ALA A 118 -6.35 -0.13 1.59
CA ALA A 118 -6.85 0.75 0.56
C ALA A 118 -7.95 1.71 1.07
N PHE A 119 -8.84 1.25 1.96
CA PHE A 119 -9.84 2.11 2.61
C PHE A 119 -9.22 3.12 3.59
N CYS A 120 -8.14 2.75 4.30
CA CYS A 120 -7.41 3.69 5.17
C CYS A 120 -6.85 4.88 4.38
N LEU A 121 -6.29 4.61 3.20
CA LEU A 121 -5.75 5.62 2.28
C LEU A 121 -6.85 6.52 1.71
N ASP A 122 -8.08 6.00 1.55
CA ASP A 122 -9.25 6.76 1.13
C ASP A 122 -9.99 7.44 2.30
N ASN A 123 -9.37 7.51 3.49
CA ASN A 123 -9.95 8.06 4.73
C ASN A 123 -11.27 7.40 5.19
N GLN A 124 -11.59 6.19 4.71
CA GLN A 124 -12.77 5.43 5.09
C GLN A 124 -12.48 4.49 6.27
N ASN A 125 -12.11 5.07 7.41
CA ASN A 125 -11.63 4.32 8.58
C ASN A 125 -12.64 3.28 9.09
N ASP A 126 -13.94 3.57 9.11
CA ASP A 126 -14.96 2.62 9.58
C ASP A 126 -14.98 1.34 8.73
N SER A 127 -14.91 1.48 7.40
CA SER A 127 -14.83 0.36 6.46
C SER A 127 -13.52 -0.41 6.63
N ALA A 128 -12.41 0.30 6.84
CA ALA A 128 -11.12 -0.33 7.09
C ALA A 128 -11.08 -1.11 8.41
N ILE A 129 -11.61 -0.54 9.50
CA ILE A 129 -11.72 -1.20 10.82
C ILE A 129 -12.55 -2.48 10.69
N TYR A 130 -13.72 -2.42 10.05
CA TYR A 130 -14.57 -3.59 9.85
C TYR A 130 -13.83 -4.73 9.12
N LEU A 131 -13.07 -4.40 8.07
CA LEU A 131 -12.31 -5.39 7.31
C LEU A 131 -11.09 -5.92 8.08
N LEU A 132 -10.41 -5.08 8.87
CA LEU A 132 -9.33 -5.51 9.76
C LEU A 132 -9.84 -6.41 10.88
N GLU A 133 -11.00 -6.13 11.48
CA GLU A 133 -11.64 -7.02 12.45
C GLU A 133 -11.98 -8.38 11.84
N THR A 134 -12.46 -8.38 10.60
CA THR A 134 -12.73 -9.60 9.84
C THR A 134 -11.43 -10.37 9.57
N ALA A 135 -10.37 -9.69 9.14
CA ALA A 135 -9.06 -10.29 8.90
C ALA A 135 -8.44 -10.86 10.19
N ASN A 136 -8.52 -10.11 11.29
CA ASN A 136 -8.00 -10.51 12.59
C ASN A 136 -8.75 -11.73 13.14
N SER A 137 -10.07 -11.78 12.93
CA SER A 137 -10.88 -12.95 13.32
C SER A 137 -10.50 -14.21 12.52
N ALA A 138 -10.09 -14.06 11.26
CA ALA A 138 -9.61 -15.16 10.41
C ALA A 138 -8.17 -15.60 10.75
N LEU A 139 -7.32 -14.69 11.25
CA LEU A 139 -5.93 -14.96 11.68
C LEU A 139 -5.63 -14.29 13.04
N PRO A 140 -6.16 -14.81 14.16
CA PRO A 140 -6.14 -14.12 15.46
C PRO A 140 -4.76 -13.97 16.11
N TYR A 141 -3.75 -14.67 15.60
CA TYR A 141 -2.36 -14.60 16.09
C TYR A 141 -1.43 -13.81 15.16
N ASN A 142 -1.97 -13.19 14.11
CA ASN A 142 -1.17 -12.34 13.24
C ASN A 142 -0.96 -10.97 13.91
N VAL A 143 0.27 -10.74 14.38
CA VAL A 143 0.64 -9.52 15.12
C VAL A 143 0.46 -8.27 14.25
N ASP A 144 0.78 -8.34 12.96
CA ASP A 144 0.69 -7.17 12.06
C ASP A 144 -0.74 -6.68 11.88
N ILE A 145 -1.69 -7.61 11.67
CA ILE A 145 -3.13 -7.28 11.55
C ILE A 145 -3.66 -6.73 12.88
N ALA A 146 -3.33 -7.37 13.99
CA ALA A 146 -3.78 -6.96 15.31
C ALA A 146 -3.27 -5.56 15.69
N GLN A 147 -2.00 -5.28 15.41
CA GLN A 147 -1.37 -3.99 15.64
C GLN A 147 -1.98 -2.91 14.74
N CYS A 148 -2.15 -3.18 13.45
CA CYS A 148 -2.79 -2.26 12.50
C CYS A 148 -4.23 -1.91 12.92
N LEU A 149 -5.01 -2.90 13.35
CA LEU A 149 -6.36 -2.70 13.86
C LEU A 149 -6.39 -1.85 15.14
N ALA A 150 -5.52 -2.17 16.11
CA ALA A 150 -5.45 -1.43 17.36
C ALA A 150 -5.04 0.04 17.12
N GLN A 151 -4.04 0.25 16.27
CA GLN A 151 -3.57 1.57 15.88
C GLN A 151 -4.69 2.37 15.21
N LEU A 152 -5.36 1.83 14.19
CA LEU A 152 -6.42 2.53 13.47
C LEU A 152 -7.62 2.87 14.36
N LYS A 153 -7.96 2.01 15.33
CA LYS A 153 -9.01 2.29 16.33
C LYS A 153 -8.62 3.46 17.24
N THR A 154 -7.38 3.47 17.74
CA THR A 154 -6.87 4.57 18.55
C THR A 154 -6.90 5.88 17.76
N GLU A 155 -6.36 5.87 16.53
CA GLU A 155 -6.37 7.03 15.64
C GLU A 155 -7.78 7.56 15.40
N THR A 156 -8.72 6.69 15.04
CA THR A 156 -10.11 7.07 14.76
C THR A 156 -10.81 7.66 15.98
N LEU A 157 -10.52 7.14 17.18
CA LEU A 157 -11.05 7.67 18.42
C LEU A 157 -10.41 9.03 18.77
N THR A 158 -9.10 9.18 18.60
CA THR A 158 -8.40 10.44 18.87
C THR A 158 -8.83 11.54 17.90
N GLU A 159 -9.01 11.21 16.63
CA GLU A 159 -9.45 12.15 15.59
C GLU A 159 -10.97 12.41 15.62
N GLN A 160 -11.70 11.74 16.51
CA GLN A 160 -13.14 11.92 16.64
C GLN A 160 -13.45 13.34 17.10
N GLY A 161 -14.23 14.07 16.30
CA GLY A 161 -14.62 15.44 16.61
C GLY A 161 -13.59 16.49 16.15
N PHE A 162 -12.52 16.10 15.47
CA PHE A 162 -11.63 17.05 14.82
C PHE A 162 -12.42 17.90 13.81
N GLU A 163 -12.16 19.20 13.86
CA GLU A 163 -12.59 20.15 12.84
C GLU A 163 -11.94 19.82 11.51
N GLN A 164 -12.64 20.15 10.43
CA GLN A 164 -12.21 19.84 9.07
C GLN A 164 -12.10 21.11 8.24
N GLY A 165 -11.05 21.17 7.43
CA GLY A 165 -10.86 22.19 6.40
C GLY A 165 -10.43 21.54 5.09
N ARG A 166 -10.53 22.29 3.99
CA ARG A 166 -10.10 21.82 2.68
C ARG A 166 -9.54 22.98 1.86
N SER A 167 -8.50 22.70 1.09
CA SER A 167 -8.03 23.57 0.01
C SER A 167 -7.57 22.70 -1.14
N GLY A 168 -8.18 22.86 -2.31
CA GLY A 168 -7.80 22.12 -3.52
C GLY A 168 -7.71 20.61 -3.29
N TYR A 169 -6.47 20.13 -3.17
CA TYR A 169 -6.07 18.72 -3.10
C TYR A 169 -5.70 18.28 -1.68
N PHE A 170 -5.90 19.13 -0.68
CA PHE A 170 -5.61 18.80 0.71
C PHE A 170 -6.87 18.93 1.55
N GLU A 171 -7.10 17.91 2.37
CA GLU A 171 -8.09 17.92 3.44
C GLU A 171 -7.33 17.93 4.76
N ILE A 172 -7.67 18.86 5.65
CA ILE A 172 -7.01 19.01 6.94
C ILE A 172 -7.97 18.70 8.09
N ARG A 173 -7.49 17.97 9.09
CA ARG A 173 -8.22 17.66 10.32
C ARG A 173 -7.42 18.14 11.52
N PHE A 174 -8.07 18.76 12.50
CA PHE A 174 -7.41 19.27 13.69
C PHE A 174 -8.38 19.50 14.85
N GLU A 175 -7.87 19.64 16.07
CA GLU A 175 -8.62 20.08 17.24
C GLU A 175 -7.95 21.29 17.88
N GLY A 176 -8.72 22.17 18.50
CA GLY A 176 -8.21 23.28 19.31
C GLY A 176 -7.96 24.57 18.53
N ALA A 177 -8.09 25.71 19.23
CA ALA A 177 -8.00 27.04 18.64
C ALA A 177 -6.61 27.31 18.02
N GLU A 178 -5.54 26.82 18.65
CA GLU A 178 -4.16 26.97 18.15
C GLU A 178 -3.96 26.37 16.75
N ASN A 179 -4.54 25.20 16.51
CA ASN A 179 -4.45 24.52 15.22
C ASN A 179 -5.37 25.16 14.19
N ARG A 180 -6.53 25.68 14.63
CA ARG A 180 -7.44 26.43 13.77
C ARG A 180 -6.76 27.64 13.15
N GLU A 181 -6.03 28.42 13.93
CA GLU A 181 -5.34 29.64 13.48
C GLU A 181 -4.29 29.36 12.40
N VAL A 182 -3.59 28.23 12.46
CA VAL A 182 -2.53 27.87 11.51
C VAL A 182 -2.98 26.95 10.36
N SER A 183 -4.15 26.32 10.47
CA SER A 183 -4.67 25.35 9.48
C SER A 183 -4.72 25.92 8.06
N GLY A 184 -5.20 27.15 7.89
CA GLY A 184 -5.26 27.83 6.60
C GLY A 184 -3.86 28.10 6.02
N GLN A 185 -2.90 28.44 6.87
CA GLN A 185 -1.51 28.62 6.45
C GLN A 185 -0.87 27.30 6.00
N VAL A 186 -1.13 26.20 6.70
CA VAL A 186 -0.64 24.86 6.32
C VAL A 186 -1.20 24.46 4.95
N LEU A 187 -2.50 24.62 4.74
CA LEU A 187 -3.15 24.32 3.46
C LEU A 187 -2.56 25.14 2.30
N MET A 188 -2.38 26.45 2.48
CA MET A 188 -1.77 27.30 1.44
C MET A 188 -0.32 26.90 1.13
N LEU A 189 0.48 26.58 2.16
CA LEU A 189 1.86 26.14 1.97
C LEU A 189 1.92 24.81 1.21
N LEU A 190 1.05 23.86 1.54
CA LEU A 190 0.98 22.56 0.87
C LEU A 190 0.60 22.67 -0.61
N GLU A 191 -0.32 23.57 -0.97
CA GLU A 191 -0.65 23.86 -2.36
C GLU A 191 0.57 24.40 -3.14
N GLU A 192 1.33 25.34 -2.55
CA GLU A 192 2.58 25.86 -3.15
C GLU A 192 3.64 24.76 -3.29
N ILE A 193 3.82 23.96 -2.24
CA ILE A 193 4.76 22.84 -2.20
C ILE A 193 4.40 21.80 -3.25
N ARG A 194 3.11 21.45 -3.39
CA ARG A 194 2.65 20.50 -4.40
C ARG A 194 3.06 20.93 -5.78
N ASP A 195 2.83 22.19 -6.14
CA ASP A 195 3.13 22.68 -7.48
C ASP A 195 4.64 22.69 -7.74
N ARG A 196 5.44 23.12 -6.75
CA ARG A 196 6.91 23.15 -6.84
C ARG A 196 7.51 21.74 -6.92
N VAL A 197 7.22 20.89 -5.95
CA VAL A 197 7.73 19.50 -5.87
C VAL A 197 7.22 18.69 -7.06
N GLY A 198 5.95 18.85 -7.43
CA GLY A 198 5.37 18.17 -8.58
C GLY A 198 6.00 18.59 -9.91
N SER A 199 6.38 19.86 -10.07
CA SER A 199 7.14 20.31 -11.23
C SER A 199 8.53 19.69 -11.27
N GLU A 200 9.23 19.65 -10.14
CA GLU A 200 10.59 19.07 -10.06
C GLU A 200 10.59 17.56 -10.33
N LEU A 201 9.60 16.84 -9.82
CA LEU A 201 9.44 15.39 -10.00
C LEU A 201 8.67 15.02 -11.29
N GLY A 202 8.19 16.00 -12.06
CA GLY A 202 7.37 15.75 -13.25
C GLY A 202 6.10 14.95 -12.97
N HIS A 203 5.55 15.05 -11.76
CA HIS A 203 4.43 14.25 -11.28
C HIS A 203 3.42 15.09 -10.51
N ARG A 204 2.14 14.78 -10.65
CA ARG A 204 1.06 15.45 -9.92
C ARG A 204 0.19 14.40 -9.25
N ILE A 205 0.14 14.47 -7.92
CA ILE A 205 -0.81 13.68 -7.12
C ILE A 205 -2.22 14.11 -7.51
N ARG A 206 -3.09 13.15 -7.84
CA ARG A 206 -4.45 13.40 -8.33
C ARG A 206 -5.53 13.24 -7.26
N GLY A 207 -5.22 12.59 -6.14
CA GLY A 207 -6.12 12.42 -5.00
C GLY A 207 -6.00 13.54 -3.97
N ASN A 208 -6.90 13.53 -2.98
CA ASN A 208 -6.80 14.42 -1.84
C ASN A 208 -5.80 13.83 -0.83
N THR A 209 -4.77 14.58 -0.47
CA THR A 209 -3.84 14.20 0.61
C THR A 209 -4.42 14.64 1.94
N SER A 210 -4.61 13.68 2.85
CA SER A 210 -5.07 13.95 4.21
C SER A 210 -3.95 14.54 5.05
N VAL A 211 -4.25 15.62 5.79
CA VAL A 211 -3.33 16.32 6.68
C VAL A 211 -3.96 16.35 8.07
N ILE A 212 -3.23 15.94 9.08
CA ILE A 212 -3.73 15.91 10.46
C ILE A 212 -2.80 16.73 11.34
N LEU A 213 -3.36 17.76 11.98
CA LEU A 213 -2.63 18.54 12.97
C LEU A 213 -2.90 17.98 14.35
N TYR A 214 -1.82 17.64 15.06
CA TYR A 214 -1.86 17.14 16.42
C TYR A 214 -1.21 18.13 17.38
N SER A 215 -1.55 18.03 18.66
CA SER A 215 -0.64 18.48 19.71
C SER A 215 0.64 17.64 19.72
N GLY A 216 1.74 18.15 20.28
CA GLY A 216 3.00 17.40 20.37
C GLY A 216 2.90 16.08 21.14
N GLN A 217 1.97 15.98 22.12
CA GLN A 217 1.72 14.74 22.86
C GLN A 217 0.93 13.73 22.01
N GLN A 218 -0.18 14.15 21.41
CA GLN A 218 -0.97 13.30 20.51
C GLN A 218 -0.11 12.77 19.35
N PHE A 219 0.77 13.61 18.79
CA PHE A 219 1.66 13.19 17.71
C PHE A 219 2.57 12.03 18.13
N ARG A 220 3.18 12.09 19.33
CA ARG A 220 4.01 11.00 19.86
C ARG A 220 3.18 9.74 20.13
N ASP A 221 2.01 9.90 20.75
CA ASP A 221 1.16 8.77 21.14
C ASP A 221 0.61 8.01 19.93
N ILE A 222 0.25 8.73 18.86
CA ILE A 222 -0.29 8.16 17.62
C ILE A 222 0.80 7.57 16.73
N THR A 223 1.86 8.34 16.45
CA THR A 223 2.86 7.91 15.46
C THR A 223 3.85 6.90 16.02
N GLN A 224 4.03 6.87 17.35
CA GLN A 224 5.06 6.09 18.03
C GLN A 224 6.47 6.34 17.48
N LEU A 225 6.67 7.45 16.77
CA LEU A 225 7.95 7.83 16.20
C LEU A 225 8.89 8.33 17.30
N ALA A 226 10.18 8.20 17.03
CA ALA A 226 11.21 8.75 17.90
C ALA A 226 11.03 10.27 18.04
N SER A 227 11.43 10.81 19.19
CA SER A 227 11.23 12.22 19.54
C SER A 227 11.86 13.24 18.59
N TRP A 228 12.77 12.79 17.70
CA TRP A 228 13.39 13.61 16.67
C TRP A 228 12.51 13.78 15.41
N ALA A 229 11.46 12.99 15.23
CA ALA A 229 10.55 13.12 14.09
C ALA A 229 9.70 14.39 14.23
N GLY A 230 9.90 15.33 13.30
CA GLY A 230 9.21 16.62 13.30
C GLY A 230 7.80 16.56 12.68
N ALA A 231 7.58 15.62 11.78
CA ALA A 231 6.30 15.29 11.17
C ALA A 231 6.39 13.84 10.65
N ALA A 232 5.33 13.35 10.02
CA ALA A 232 5.31 12.01 9.44
C ALA A 232 4.40 11.91 8.23
N PHE A 233 4.81 11.08 7.27
CA PHE A 233 3.96 10.60 6.19
C PHE A 233 3.79 9.08 6.29
N ASP A 234 2.55 8.64 6.51
CA ASP A 234 2.15 7.22 6.59
C ASP A 234 1.00 6.88 5.64
N GLY A 235 0.82 7.69 4.60
CA GLY A 235 -0.42 7.79 3.81
C GLY A 235 -1.22 9.05 4.15
N ARG A 236 -0.98 9.62 5.34
CA ARG A 236 -1.43 10.96 5.74
C ARG A 236 -0.23 11.79 6.17
N ILE A 237 -0.31 13.10 6.00
CA ILE A 237 0.70 14.03 6.54
C ILE A 237 0.27 14.38 7.97
N ARG A 238 1.04 13.95 8.97
CA ARG A 238 0.77 14.21 10.40
C ARG A 238 1.77 15.22 10.95
N ILE A 239 1.29 16.27 11.61
CA ILE A 239 2.15 17.39 12.02
C ILE A 239 1.80 17.88 13.43
N PRO A 240 2.77 17.94 14.35
CA PRO A 240 2.65 18.66 15.61
C PRO A 240 2.88 20.17 15.40
N VAL A 241 1.90 20.87 14.83
CA VAL A 241 2.11 22.25 14.30
C VAL A 241 2.52 23.28 15.36
N ALA A 242 2.21 23.04 16.64
CA ALA A 242 2.67 23.86 17.77
C ALA A 242 4.20 24.06 17.78
N ASN A 243 4.96 23.10 17.26
CA ASN A 243 6.43 23.19 17.17
C ASN A 243 6.91 24.24 16.13
N TYR A 244 6.02 24.76 15.29
CA TYR A 244 6.36 25.55 14.11
C TYR A 244 5.61 26.89 14.01
N GLN A 245 4.76 27.23 14.99
CA GLN A 245 3.88 28.41 14.93
C GLN A 245 4.62 29.72 14.67
N ASN A 246 5.87 29.84 15.15
CA ASN A 246 6.67 31.05 15.03
C ASN A 246 7.76 30.98 13.93
N ASP A 247 7.84 29.89 13.17
CA ASP A 247 8.84 29.73 12.11
C ASP A 247 8.20 29.16 10.82
N ARG A 248 7.72 30.08 9.99
CA ARG A 248 7.12 29.74 8.69
C ARG A 248 8.10 29.04 7.74
N VAL A 249 9.39 29.33 7.83
CA VAL A 249 10.40 28.73 6.94
C VAL A 249 10.59 27.28 7.35
N LEU A 250 10.76 27.02 8.64
CA LEU A 250 10.86 25.67 9.17
C LEU A 250 9.59 24.85 8.87
N LEU A 251 8.39 25.43 9.06
CA LEU A 251 7.14 24.77 8.70
C LEU A 251 7.11 24.38 7.22
N LYS A 252 7.51 25.28 6.31
CA LYS A 252 7.54 25.02 4.87
C LYS A 252 8.52 23.90 4.51
N ASN A 253 9.67 23.83 5.19
CA ASN A 253 10.66 22.77 4.98
C ASN A 253 10.11 21.42 5.43
N VAL A 254 9.56 21.33 6.65
CA VAL A 254 8.96 20.10 7.16
C VAL A 254 7.79 19.64 6.26
N LEU A 255 6.91 20.55 5.85
CA LEU A 255 5.84 20.23 4.90
C LEU A 255 6.37 19.76 3.54
N THR A 256 7.49 20.31 3.08
CA THR A 256 8.14 19.88 1.85
C THR A 256 8.67 18.46 1.97
N HIS A 257 9.29 18.13 3.11
CA HIS A 257 9.81 16.80 3.40
C HIS A 257 8.68 15.77 3.33
N GLU A 258 7.61 15.97 4.12
CA GLU A 258 6.48 15.03 4.18
C GLU A 258 5.73 14.93 2.85
N PHE A 259 5.54 16.05 2.15
CA PHE A 259 4.90 16.02 0.84
C PHE A 259 5.76 15.29 -0.20
N THR A 260 7.09 15.37 -0.10
CA THR A 260 8.00 14.63 -0.99
C THR A 260 7.82 13.13 -0.81
N HIS A 261 7.69 12.63 0.42
CA HIS A 261 7.35 11.24 0.67
C HIS A 261 6.02 10.85 0.03
N ALA A 262 4.99 11.69 0.15
CA ALA A 262 3.70 11.46 -0.49
C ALA A 262 3.82 11.34 -2.02
N ALA A 263 4.59 12.23 -2.65
CA ALA A 263 4.81 12.20 -4.10
C ALA A 263 5.59 10.96 -4.54
N ILE A 264 6.66 10.60 -3.83
CA ILE A 264 7.46 9.40 -4.10
C ILE A 264 6.62 8.14 -3.90
N TYR A 265 5.81 8.09 -2.85
CA TYR A 265 4.92 6.97 -2.56
C TYR A 265 3.91 6.77 -3.70
N ASP A 266 3.26 7.83 -4.18
CA ASP A 266 2.31 7.76 -5.30
C ASP A 266 2.96 7.31 -6.62
N MET A 267 4.24 7.65 -6.84
CA MET A 267 4.97 7.21 -8.04
C MET A 267 5.50 5.78 -7.95
N THR A 268 5.86 5.32 -6.75
CA THR A 268 6.62 4.07 -6.56
C THR A 268 5.88 2.98 -5.82
N GLY A 269 4.66 3.26 -5.33
CA GLY A 269 3.87 2.34 -4.50
C GLY A 269 4.55 1.96 -3.19
N GLY A 270 5.42 2.83 -2.66
CA GLY A 270 6.21 2.57 -1.45
C GLY A 270 7.43 1.68 -1.66
N CYS A 271 7.81 1.38 -2.91
CA CYS A 271 8.98 0.54 -3.21
C CYS A 271 10.30 1.33 -3.38
N CYS A 272 10.31 2.64 -3.11
CA CYS A 272 11.53 3.44 -3.10
C CYS A 272 12.39 3.11 -1.87
N PRO A 273 13.70 2.84 -2.01
CA PRO A 273 14.56 2.58 -0.85
C PRO A 273 14.67 3.83 0.03
N ALA A 274 14.75 3.62 1.34
CA ALA A 274 14.73 4.71 2.32
C ALA A 274 15.80 5.77 2.05
N TRP A 275 17.04 5.38 1.72
CA TRP A 275 18.10 6.36 1.45
C TRP A 275 17.77 7.36 0.33
N LEU A 276 17.07 6.92 -0.72
CA LEU A 276 16.72 7.79 -1.83
C LEU A 276 15.49 8.63 -1.46
N ASN A 277 14.51 8.02 -0.79
CA ASN A 277 13.31 8.71 -0.34
C ASN A 277 13.66 9.88 0.61
N GLU A 278 14.45 9.61 1.65
CA GLU A 278 14.89 10.60 2.64
C GLU A 278 15.84 11.63 2.02
N GLY A 279 16.79 11.16 1.20
CA GLY A 279 17.76 12.04 0.55
C GLY A 279 17.10 13.04 -0.39
N LEU A 280 16.15 12.62 -1.21
CA LEU A 280 15.40 13.52 -2.09
C LEU A 280 14.49 14.47 -1.32
N ALA A 281 13.86 14.03 -0.23
CA ALA A 281 13.07 14.90 0.65
C ALA A 281 13.91 16.05 1.20
N MET A 282 15.09 15.75 1.76
CA MET A 282 16.04 16.74 2.24
C MET A 282 16.60 17.66 1.13
N LEU A 283 16.82 17.15 -0.08
CA LEU A 283 17.23 17.99 -1.21
C LEU A 283 16.15 18.99 -1.61
N LEU A 284 14.87 18.57 -1.62
CA LEU A 284 13.75 19.43 -1.99
C LEU A 284 13.39 20.45 -0.92
N GLU A 285 13.73 20.20 0.35
CA GLU A 285 13.79 21.22 1.41
C GLU A 285 14.82 22.32 1.11
N GLY A 286 15.82 22.01 0.27
CA GLY A 286 16.95 22.89 -0.06
C GLY A 286 18.21 22.60 0.74
N LEU A 287 18.28 21.45 1.45
CA LEU A 287 19.48 21.06 2.18
C LEU A 287 20.58 20.62 1.22
N LYS A 288 21.83 20.82 1.67
CA LYS A 288 23.03 20.31 1.01
C LYS A 288 23.86 19.56 2.06
N PRO A 289 24.54 18.46 1.68
CA PRO A 289 25.40 17.74 2.61
C PRO A 289 26.53 18.67 3.09
N LYS A 290 26.60 18.92 4.40
CA LYS A 290 27.72 19.63 5.04
C LYS A 290 28.93 18.72 5.24
N GLU A 291 28.66 17.44 5.46
CA GLU A 291 29.62 16.36 5.64
C GLU A 291 29.23 15.24 4.67
N GLN A 292 30.24 14.61 4.07
CA GLN A 292 30.05 13.47 3.22
C GLN A 292 30.22 12.20 4.06
N ILE A 293 29.12 11.50 4.34
CA ILE A 293 29.12 10.28 5.15
C ILE A 293 28.82 9.09 4.26
N TYR A 294 29.69 8.09 4.30
CA TYR A 294 29.46 6.82 3.62
C TYR A 294 28.88 5.78 4.57
N ILE A 295 27.71 5.26 4.22
CA ILE A 295 27.12 4.03 4.75
C ILE A 295 26.70 3.20 3.53
N PRO A 296 26.96 1.88 3.50
CA PRO A 296 26.53 1.05 2.37
C PRO A 296 25.03 1.16 2.10
N LEU A 297 24.62 1.40 0.86
CA LEU A 297 23.22 1.71 0.53
C LEU A 297 22.28 0.53 0.82
N LYS A 298 22.82 -0.70 0.79
CA LYS A 298 22.09 -1.92 1.20
C LYS A 298 21.63 -1.89 2.66
N GLU A 299 22.31 -1.14 3.53
CA GLU A 299 21.96 -0.99 4.95
C GLU A 299 20.88 0.09 5.14
N LEU A 300 20.71 0.97 4.14
CA LEU A 300 19.78 2.09 4.15
C LEU A 300 18.55 1.86 3.26
N GLN A 301 18.17 0.60 3.01
CA GLN A 301 16.98 0.29 2.23
C GLN A 301 15.68 0.41 3.04
N LYS A 302 15.73 0.14 4.34
CA LYS A 302 14.57 0.10 5.23
C LYS A 302 14.34 1.46 5.92
N PRO A 303 13.10 1.76 6.34
CA PRO A 303 12.80 2.97 7.11
C PRO A 303 13.68 3.13 8.34
N PHE A 304 14.03 4.37 8.68
CA PHE A 304 14.93 4.68 9.80
C PHE A 304 14.23 4.72 11.16
N THR A 305 12.92 4.46 11.21
CA THR A 305 12.09 4.53 12.43
C THR A 305 12.52 3.55 13.53
N GLY A 306 13.17 2.44 13.17
CA GLY A 306 13.71 1.46 14.11
C GLY A 306 15.14 1.73 14.59
N LEU A 307 15.79 2.81 14.14
CA LEU A 307 17.16 3.15 14.49
C LEU A 307 17.23 4.03 15.74
N GLU A 308 18.31 3.89 16.51
CA GLU A 308 18.62 4.85 17.57
C GLU A 308 18.90 6.24 16.99
N ALA A 309 18.65 7.31 17.76
CA ALA A 309 18.75 8.68 17.25
C ALA A 309 20.11 9.03 16.60
N GLY A 310 21.22 8.55 17.16
CA GLY A 310 22.55 8.76 16.59
C GLY A 310 22.76 8.02 15.26
N GLN A 311 22.23 6.79 15.15
CA GLN A 311 22.29 5.99 13.92
C GLN A 311 21.38 6.59 12.84
N ALA A 312 20.17 7.01 13.19
CA ALA A 312 19.25 7.68 12.29
C ALA A 312 19.89 8.97 11.72
N LEU A 313 20.55 9.77 12.55
CA LEU A 313 21.25 10.98 12.09
C LEU A 313 22.33 10.67 11.05
N LEU A 314 23.12 9.61 11.25
CA LEU A 314 24.13 9.18 10.28
C LEU A 314 23.49 8.65 8.99
N ALA A 315 22.38 7.92 9.10
CA ALA A 315 21.60 7.43 7.97
C ALA A 315 21.04 8.58 7.12
N TYR A 316 20.47 9.62 7.73
CA TYR A 316 20.03 10.83 7.03
C TYR A 316 21.20 11.53 6.33
N LYS A 317 22.32 11.76 7.03
CA LYS A 317 23.50 12.40 6.43
C LYS A 317 24.04 11.62 5.22
N ALA A 318 24.13 10.29 5.33
CA ALA A 318 24.55 9.43 4.22
C ALA A 318 23.55 9.45 3.06
N SER A 319 22.25 9.43 3.35
CA SER A 319 21.17 9.50 2.36
C SER A 319 21.17 10.82 1.57
N LEU A 320 21.35 11.95 2.27
CA LEU A 320 21.51 13.26 1.66
C LEU A 320 22.78 13.33 0.80
N SER A 321 23.90 12.80 1.30
CA SER A 321 25.17 12.74 0.57
C SER A 321 25.04 11.95 -0.74
N ALA A 322 24.50 10.73 -0.68
CA ALA A 322 24.30 9.87 -1.85
C ALA A 322 23.34 10.50 -2.86
N SER A 323 22.20 11.00 -2.39
CA SER A 323 21.20 11.61 -3.27
C SER A 323 21.72 12.91 -3.90
N TYR A 324 22.45 13.73 -3.14
CA TYR A 324 23.08 14.94 -3.67
C TYR A 324 24.10 14.60 -4.75
N TYR A 325 24.92 13.57 -4.55
CA TYR A 325 25.85 13.09 -5.56
C TYR A 325 25.09 12.61 -6.80
N LEU A 326 24.05 11.80 -6.64
CA LEU A 326 23.20 11.32 -7.73
C LEU A 326 22.63 12.49 -8.56
N THR A 327 22.00 13.49 -7.92
CA THR A 327 21.39 14.64 -8.61
C THR A 327 22.41 15.64 -9.15
N SER A 328 23.67 15.60 -8.67
CA SER A 328 24.75 16.45 -9.18
C SER A 328 25.43 15.85 -10.40
N GLN A 329 25.53 14.51 -10.45
CA GLN A 329 26.09 13.79 -11.61
C GLN A 329 25.05 13.59 -12.72
N TYR A 330 23.78 13.43 -12.35
CA TYR A 330 22.66 13.19 -13.24
C TYR A 330 21.57 14.21 -12.95
N ASP A 331 20.99 14.82 -13.97
CA ASP A 331 19.90 15.77 -13.76
C ASP A 331 18.63 15.10 -13.19
N TRP A 332 17.69 15.92 -12.73
CA TRP A 332 16.40 15.45 -12.21
C TRP A 332 15.57 14.65 -13.24
N ALA A 333 15.83 14.76 -14.55
CA ALA A 333 15.10 13.98 -15.54
C ALA A 333 15.38 12.47 -15.40
N PHE A 334 16.56 12.09 -14.91
CA PHE A 334 16.86 10.69 -14.60
C PHE A 334 16.09 10.16 -13.39
N ILE A 335 15.85 10.99 -12.36
CA ILE A 335 14.96 10.64 -11.25
C ILE A 335 13.53 10.43 -11.76
N ARG A 336 13.05 11.32 -12.64
CA ARG A 336 11.74 11.18 -13.29
C ARG A 336 11.64 9.88 -14.09
N LEU A 337 12.68 9.52 -14.83
CA LEU A 337 12.75 8.27 -15.58
C LEU A 337 12.73 7.05 -14.64
N LEU A 338 13.55 7.04 -13.59
CA LEU A 338 13.56 6.00 -12.56
C LEU A 338 12.16 5.77 -11.98
N PHE A 339 11.50 6.82 -11.50
CA PHE A 339 10.18 6.70 -10.91
C PHE A 339 9.10 6.33 -11.94
N SER A 340 9.21 6.78 -13.18
CA SER A 340 8.33 6.33 -14.26
C SER A 340 8.43 4.83 -14.51
N LYS A 341 9.64 4.25 -14.44
CA LYS A 341 9.87 2.81 -14.59
C LYS A 341 9.33 2.03 -13.40
N MET A 342 9.56 2.51 -12.18
CA MET A 342 9.00 1.90 -10.98
C MET A 342 7.46 1.89 -11.01
N ARG A 343 6.84 2.98 -11.46
CA ARG A 343 5.39 3.06 -11.64
C ARG A 343 4.84 2.03 -12.63
N GLN A 344 5.64 1.63 -13.62
CA GLN A 344 5.30 0.57 -14.58
C GLN A 344 5.45 -0.84 -14.00
N GLY A 345 5.84 -0.96 -12.72
CA GLY A 345 5.98 -2.22 -11.99
C GLY A 345 7.40 -2.79 -12.01
N ALA A 346 8.40 -2.02 -12.43
CA ALA A 346 9.80 -2.47 -12.34
C ALA A 346 10.33 -2.34 -10.91
N ASP A 347 11.06 -3.35 -10.44
CA ASP A 347 11.80 -3.28 -9.18
C ASP A 347 12.86 -2.17 -9.24
N PHE A 348 13.21 -1.62 -8.07
CA PHE A 348 14.14 -0.48 -7.97
C PHE A 348 15.48 -0.72 -8.69
N GLY A 349 16.13 -1.87 -8.47
CA GLY A 349 17.45 -2.16 -9.07
C GLY A 349 17.44 -2.18 -10.60
N PRO A 350 16.57 -2.98 -11.25
CA PRO A 350 16.36 -2.94 -12.69
C PRO A 350 15.99 -1.55 -13.23
N ALA A 351 15.05 -0.86 -12.57
CA ALA A 351 14.63 0.49 -12.96
C ALA A 351 15.79 1.51 -12.87
N PHE A 352 16.63 1.41 -11.83
CA PHE A 352 17.82 2.22 -11.67
C PHE A 352 18.83 1.96 -12.79
N LYS A 353 19.10 0.70 -13.11
CA LYS A 353 20.01 0.34 -14.20
C LYS A 353 19.52 0.87 -15.56
N GLU A 354 18.23 0.77 -15.82
CA GLU A 354 17.64 1.29 -17.07
C GLU A 354 17.70 2.82 -17.15
N ALA A 355 17.46 3.51 -16.03
CA ALA A 355 17.50 4.96 -15.98
C ALA A 355 18.95 5.49 -16.12
N TYR A 356 19.88 4.98 -15.33
CA TYR A 356 21.23 5.54 -15.19
C TYR A 356 22.31 4.83 -16.03
N GLY A 357 21.99 3.69 -16.64
CA GLY A 357 22.95 2.87 -17.39
C GLY A 357 23.95 2.08 -16.52
N ILE A 358 23.94 2.29 -15.20
CA ILE A 358 24.77 1.62 -14.21
C ILE A 358 23.91 1.00 -13.12
N ASN A 359 24.38 -0.06 -12.47
CA ASN A 359 23.67 -0.64 -11.32
C ASN A 359 23.95 0.16 -10.02
N VAL A 360 23.20 -0.16 -8.97
CA VAL A 360 23.29 0.53 -7.68
C VAL A 360 24.68 0.36 -7.03
N ASP A 361 25.31 -0.81 -7.17
CA ASP A 361 26.64 -1.08 -6.60
C ASP A 361 27.74 -0.22 -7.28
N GLU A 362 27.65 -0.07 -8.60
CA GLU A 362 28.56 0.79 -9.37
C GLU A 362 28.34 2.27 -9.03
N PHE A 363 27.09 2.70 -8.85
CA PHE A 363 26.79 4.03 -8.34
C PHE A 363 27.38 4.25 -6.94
N GLU A 364 27.18 3.30 -6.01
CA GLU A 364 27.70 3.37 -4.65
C GLU A 364 29.23 3.49 -4.65
N GLN A 365 29.91 2.72 -5.49
CA GLN A 365 31.37 2.78 -5.60
C GLN A 365 31.86 4.14 -6.11
N ARG A 366 31.23 4.70 -7.15
CA ARG A 366 31.56 6.03 -7.68
C ARG A 366 31.30 7.14 -6.65
N TRP A 367 30.20 7.04 -5.92
CA TRP A 367 29.89 7.96 -4.82
C TRP A 367 30.94 7.88 -3.71
N LYS A 368 31.30 6.67 -3.26
CA LYS A 368 32.33 6.44 -2.25
C LYS A 368 33.68 7.02 -2.64
N GLU A 369 34.08 6.86 -3.91
CA GLU A 369 35.30 7.46 -4.45
C GLU A 369 35.24 8.99 -4.51
N ASN A 370 34.05 9.57 -4.71
CA ASN A 370 33.86 11.02 -4.67
C ASN A 370 33.98 11.57 -3.24
N ILE A 371 33.49 10.85 -2.23
CA ILE A 371 33.62 11.25 -0.82
C ILE A 371 35.09 11.28 -0.38
N ALA A 372 35.93 10.40 -0.94
CA ALA A 372 37.34 10.27 -0.58
C ALA A 372 38.27 11.34 -1.21
N LYS A 373 37.76 12.16 -2.13
CA LYS A 373 38.49 13.26 -2.79
C LYS A 373 38.25 14.56 -2.05
#